data_AF-A0A7C6LAM8-F1
#
_entry.id   AF-A0A7C6LAM8-F1
#
_cell.length_a   1.000
_cell.length_b   1.000
_cell.length_c   1.000
_cell.angle_alpha   90.00
_cell.angle_beta   90.00
_cell.angle_gamma   90.00
#
_symmetry.space_group_name_H-M   'P 1'
#
loop_
_entity.id
_entity.type
_entity.pdbx_description
1 polymer ?
#
loop_
_entity_poly.entity_id
_entity_poly.type
_entity_poly.pdbx_seq_one_letter_code
_entity_poly.pdbx_strand_id
1 'polypeptide(L)'
;MLSVVDLLDAGTLDLRLASYFMRVIRAGASILVCAGPGGTGKTTLMAALLCFLPPNGRIQVVERAEPISWYEEQAASGVPTWFLCHKLGPGFWYSCLCWGGG
;
A
#
# COMPACT_ATOMS: atom_id res chain seq x y z
N MET A 1 7.22 -3.60 -14.69
CA MET A 1 6.64 -3.04 -13.45
C MET A 1 7.23 -1.65 -13.31
N LEU A 2 6.39 -0.62 -13.16
CA LEU A 2 6.87 0.77 -13.05
C LEU A 2 7.33 1.03 -11.61
N SER A 3 8.51 1.62 -11.47
CA SER A 3 9.08 2.09 -10.22
C SER A 3 8.60 3.51 -9.89
N VAL A 4 8.90 3.99 -8.69
CA VAL A 4 8.66 5.40 -8.33
C VAL A 4 9.42 6.34 -9.26
N VAL A 5 10.61 5.96 -9.72
CA VAL A 5 11.41 6.78 -10.65
C VAL A 5 10.66 6.94 -11.97
N ASP A 6 10.06 5.87 -12.49
CA ASP A 6 9.26 5.96 -13.72
C ASP A 6 8.01 6.84 -13.55
N LEU A 7 7.42 6.88 -12.35
CA LEU A 7 6.29 7.78 -12.05
C LEU A 7 6.71 9.25 -11.90
N LEU A 8 7.94 9.50 -11.44
CA LEU A 8 8.54 10.84 -11.41
C LEU A 8 8.83 11.31 -12.84
N ASP A 9 9.44 10.46 -13.66
CA ASP A 9 9.77 10.76 -15.06
C ASP A 9 8.50 10.99 -15.91
N ALA A 10 7.43 10.24 -15.62
CA ALA A 10 6.13 10.43 -16.26
C ALA A 10 5.34 11.65 -15.71
N GLY A 11 5.85 12.36 -14.71
CA GLY A 11 5.17 13.50 -14.06
C GLY A 11 3.87 13.11 -13.33
N THR A 12 3.66 11.83 -13.06
CA THR A 12 2.50 11.31 -12.30
C THR A 12 2.66 11.56 -10.80
N LEU A 13 3.91 11.54 -10.33
CA LEU A 13 4.34 11.95 -9.00
C LEU A 13 5.34 13.09 -9.15
N ASP A 14 5.31 14.07 -8.25
CA ASP A 14 6.42 15.01 -8.09
C ASP A 14 7.36 14.56 -6.96
N LEU A 15 8.55 15.14 -6.90
CA LEU A 15 9.56 14.78 -5.89
C LEU A 15 9.10 15.10 -4.45
N ARG A 16 8.28 16.15 -4.26
CA ARG A 16 7.78 16.54 -2.93
C ARG A 16 6.78 15.50 -2.42
N LEU A 17 5.89 15.03 -3.28
CA LEU A 17 4.88 14.04 -2.98
C LEU A 17 5.51 12.66 -2.81
N ALA A 18 6.50 12.30 -3.63
CA ALA A 18 7.27 11.07 -3.46
C ALA A 18 8.03 11.05 -2.12
N SER A 19 8.69 12.15 -1.75
CA SER A 19 9.39 12.26 -0.46
C SER A 19 8.43 12.26 0.74
N TYR A 20 7.26 12.90 0.60
CA TYR A 20 6.19 12.82 1.59
C TYR A 20 5.73 11.38 1.79
N PHE A 21 5.39 10.66 0.71
CA PHE A 21 4.98 9.26 0.77
C PHE A 21 6.05 8.38 1.40
N MET A 22 7.30 8.53 0.98
CA MET A 22 8.42 7.80 1.57
C MET A 22 8.50 8.00 3.08
N ARG A 23 8.34 9.23 3.57
CA ARG A 23 8.41 9.51 5.01
C ARG A 23 7.22 8.93 5.78
N VAL A 24 6.00 9.08 5.30
CA VAL A 24 4.81 8.58 6.01
C VAL A 24 4.74 7.05 5.99
N ILE A 25 5.10 6.40 4.86
CA ILE A 25 5.13 4.93 4.76
C ILE A 25 6.15 4.35 5.73
N ARG A 26 7.34 4.96 5.80
CA ARG A 26 8.39 4.54 6.75
C ARG A 26 8.01 4.79 8.21
N ALA A 27 7.11 5.73 8.48
CA ALA A 27 6.55 5.96 9.80
C ALA A 27 5.40 4.99 10.16
N GLY A 28 5.04 4.05 9.27
CA GLY A 28 3.95 3.10 9.49
C GLY A 28 2.57 3.60 9.06
N ALA A 29 2.49 4.73 8.36
CA ALA A 29 1.20 5.28 7.95
C ALA A 29 0.46 4.38 6.95
N SER A 30 -0.85 4.30 7.12
CA SER A 30 -1.73 3.65 6.16
C SER A 30 -2.04 4.54 4.98
N ILE A 31 -1.75 4.02 3.79
CA ILE A 31 -2.10 4.66 2.53
C ILE A 31 -3.32 3.96 1.95
N LEU A 32 -4.20 4.77 1.35
CA LEU A 32 -5.32 4.33 0.54
C LEU A 32 -5.20 4.94 -0.86
N VAL A 33 -4.94 4.10 -1.87
CA VAL A 33 -4.90 4.55 -3.27
C VAL A 33 -6.29 4.41 -3.90
N CYS A 34 -6.96 5.54 -4.09
CA CYS A 34 -8.24 5.63 -4.79
C CYS A 34 -8.06 6.29 -6.16
N ALA A 35 -8.77 5.82 -7.18
CA ALA A 35 -8.91 6.54 -8.43
C ALA A 35 -10.24 6.16 -9.10
N GLY A 36 -10.59 6.86 -10.19
CA GLY A 36 -11.82 6.68 -10.97
C GLY A 36 -11.99 5.30 -11.62
N PRO A 37 -12.77 5.14 -12.71
CA PRO A 37 -13.05 3.83 -13.32
C PRO A 37 -11.79 2.99 -13.68
N GLY A 38 -11.97 1.72 -14.04
CA GLY A 38 -10.86 0.81 -14.37
C GLY A 38 -9.87 1.39 -15.40
N GLY A 39 -8.57 1.13 -15.23
CA GLY A 39 -7.52 1.56 -16.17
C GLY A 39 -6.72 2.81 -15.80
N THR A 40 -7.08 3.52 -14.72
CA THR A 40 -6.40 4.78 -14.33
C THR A 40 -5.08 4.61 -13.56
N GLY A 41 -4.47 3.42 -13.54
CA GLY A 41 -3.15 3.22 -12.92
C GLY A 41 -3.11 3.06 -11.38
N LYS A 42 -4.22 2.76 -10.71
CA LYS A 42 -4.27 2.53 -9.23
C LYS A 42 -3.28 1.48 -8.77
N THR A 43 -3.33 0.31 -9.40
CA THR A 43 -2.44 -0.81 -9.10
C THR A 43 -0.98 -0.45 -9.37
N THR A 44 -0.72 0.35 -10.40
CA THR A 44 0.62 0.84 -10.73
C THR A 44 1.17 1.76 -9.66
N LEU A 45 0.38 2.76 -9.22
CA LEU A 45 0.78 3.67 -8.15
C LEU A 45 0.98 2.91 -6.82
N MET A 46 0.06 2.01 -6.47
CA MET A 46 0.20 1.14 -5.30
C MET A 46 1.51 0.34 -5.35
N ALA A 47 1.77 -0.34 -6.47
CA ALA A 47 2.98 -1.15 -6.64
C ALA A 47 4.27 -0.33 -6.49
N ALA A 48 4.28 0.90 -7.01
CA ALA A 48 5.43 1.80 -6.85
C ALA A 48 5.60 2.24 -5.38
N LEU A 49 4.52 2.55 -4.67
CA LEU A 49 4.59 2.97 -3.26
C LEU A 49 5.05 1.84 -2.33
N LEU A 50 4.78 0.56 -2.66
CA LEU A 50 5.29 -0.57 -1.89
C LEU A 50 6.82 -0.61 -1.84
N CYS A 51 7.53 -0.01 -2.80
CA CYS A 51 8.99 0.09 -2.78
C CYS A 51 9.52 0.93 -1.60
N PHE A 52 8.69 1.75 -0.96
CA PHE A 52 9.09 2.55 0.20
C PHE A 52 8.97 1.80 1.54
N LEU A 53 8.38 0.61 1.55
CA LEU A 53 8.25 -0.19 2.76
C LEU A 53 9.64 -0.58 3.30
N PRO A 54 9.82 -0.60 4.63
CA PRO A 54 11.03 -1.12 5.25
C PRO A 54 11.24 -2.59 4.82
N PRO A 55 12.48 -3.01 4.49
CA PRO A 55 12.75 -4.38 4.06
C PRO A 55 12.62 -5.42 5.18
N ASN A 56 12.49 -4.97 6.43
CA ASN A 56 12.56 -5.80 7.64
C ASN A 56 11.22 -6.44 8.02
N GLY A 57 10.21 -6.38 7.15
CA GLY A 57 8.88 -6.89 7.48
C GLY A 57 8.21 -7.62 6.33
N ARG A 58 7.04 -8.17 6.63
CA ARG A 58 6.27 -9.03 5.73
C ARG A 58 5.12 -8.25 5.12
N ILE A 59 4.87 -8.43 3.82
CA ILE A 59 3.63 -7.97 3.17
C ILE A 59 2.65 -9.14 3.13
N GLN A 60 1.53 -9.01 3.83
CA GLN A 60 0.45 -9.99 3.86
C GLN A 60 -0.69 -9.53 2.97
N VAL A 61 -0.92 -10.22 1.85
CA VAL A 61 -2.04 -9.90 0.95
C VAL A 61 -3.34 -10.37 1.59
N VAL A 62 -4.35 -9.50 1.54
CA VAL A 62 -5.70 -9.73 2.10
C VAL A 62 -6.70 -9.61 0.95
N GLU A 63 -7.24 -10.74 0.52
CA GLU A 63 -8.19 -10.78 -0.60
C GLU A 63 -9.63 -10.50 -0.16
N ARG A 64 -9.95 -10.82 1.09
CA ARG A 64 -11.29 -10.69 1.68
C ARG A 64 -11.17 -10.18 3.10
N ALA A 65 -12.25 -9.57 3.58
CA ALA A 65 -12.31 -9.12 4.96
C ALA A 65 -12.29 -10.33 5.91
N GLU A 66 -11.18 -10.48 6.64
CA GLU A 66 -11.03 -11.44 7.72
C GLU A 66 -11.46 -10.83 9.07
N PRO A 67 -11.71 -11.64 10.11
CA PRO A 67 -11.97 -11.14 11.46
C PRO A 67 -10.71 -10.51 12.07
N ILE A 68 -10.91 -9.60 13.03
CA ILE A 68 -9.82 -8.85 13.71
C ILE A 68 -8.78 -9.79 14.32
N SER A 69 -9.22 -10.92 14.92
CA SER A 69 -8.34 -11.92 15.53
C SER A 69 -7.30 -12.47 14.56
N TRP A 70 -7.64 -12.59 13.28
CA TRP A 70 -6.71 -13.05 12.25
C TRP A 70 -5.59 -12.03 12.01
N TYR A 71 -5.92 -10.73 11.97
CA TYR A 71 -4.89 -9.67 11.81
C TYR A 71 -3.97 -9.60 13.02
N GLU A 72 -4.51 -9.76 14.23
CA GLU A 72 -3.74 -9.81 15.47
C GLU A 72 -2.76 -10.99 15.49
N GLU A 73 -3.22 -12.19 15.11
CA GLU A 73 -2.36 -13.37 15.01
C GLU A 73 -1.22 -13.17 14.00
N GLN A 74 -1.52 -12.56 12.86
CA GLN A 74 -0.51 -12.28 11.84
C GLN A 74 0.49 -11.21 12.26
N ALA A 75 0.05 -10.20 13.02
CA ALA A 75 0.91 -9.16 13.59
C ALA A 75 1.71 -9.66 14.81
N ALA A 76 1.20 -10.64 15.56
CA ALA A 76 1.84 -11.21 16.75
C ALA A 76 3.09 -12.05 16.44
N SER A 77 3.38 -12.33 15.16
CA SER A 77 4.57 -13.04 14.70
C SER A 77 5.91 -12.36 15.02
N GLY A 78 5.90 -11.16 15.63
CA GLY A 78 7.10 -10.42 16.03
C GLY A 78 7.83 -9.74 14.86
N VAL A 79 7.32 -9.93 13.64
CA VAL A 79 7.82 -9.30 12.42
C VAL A 79 6.83 -8.21 12.01
N PRO A 80 7.29 -6.97 11.71
CA PRO A 80 6.40 -5.92 11.24
C PRO A 80 5.66 -6.42 9.99
N THR A 81 4.33 -6.47 10.06
CA THR A 81 3.49 -7.01 8.99
C THR A 81 2.65 -5.89 8.40
N TRP A 82 2.72 -5.71 7.08
CA TRP A 82 1.88 -4.81 6.31
C TRP A 82 0.82 -5.58 5.57
N PHE A 83 -0.44 -5.26 5.82
CA PHE A 83 -1.54 -5.87 5.09
C PHE A 83 -1.73 -5.17 3.74
N LEU A 84 -1.97 -5.91 2.67
CA LEU A 84 -2.20 -5.37 1.33
C LEU A 84 -3.55 -5.85 0.81
N CYS A 85 -4.55 -4.97 0.83
CA CYS A 85 -5.85 -5.24 0.21
C CYS A 85 -5.83 -4.78 -1.24
N HIS A 86 -6.43 -5.51 -2.19
CA HIS A 86 -6.55 -5.03 -3.57
C HIS A 86 -7.91 -4.38 -3.87
N LYS A 87 -8.96 -4.72 -3.11
CA LYS A 87 -10.33 -4.20 -3.26
C LYS A 87 -10.97 -4.01 -1.88
N LEU A 88 -11.57 -2.85 -1.59
CA LEU A 88 -12.50 -2.73 -0.46
C LEU A 88 -13.90 -2.50 -1.03
N GLY A 89 -14.78 -3.47 -0.78
CA GLY A 89 -16.21 -3.40 -1.12
C GLY A 89 -16.63 -4.24 -2.35
N PRO A 90 -17.94 -4.43 -2.54
CA PRO A 90 -18.52 -5.19 -3.65
C PRO A 90 -18.52 -4.42 -5.00
N GLY A 91 -18.01 -3.18 -5.02
CA GLY A 91 -17.95 -2.33 -6.21
C GLY A 91 -16.57 -2.33 -6.90
N PHE A 92 -16.47 -1.65 -8.04
CA PHE A 92 -15.25 -1.50 -8.83
C PHE A 92 -14.17 -0.59 -8.21
N TRP A 93 -14.27 -0.30 -6.91
CA TRP A 93 -13.38 0.60 -6.19
C TRP A 93 -12.23 -0.22 -5.58
N TYR A 94 -11.04 -0.01 -6.15
CA TYR A 94 -9.80 -0.60 -5.65
C TYR A 94 -9.24 0.35 -4.63
N SER A 95 -9.00 -0.17 -3.45
CA SER A 95 -8.66 0.62 -2.29
C SER A 95 -7.79 -0.28 -1.45
N CYS A 96 -6.53 0.09 -1.36
CA CYS A 96 -5.48 -0.75 -0.79
C CYS A 96 -5.03 -0.09 0.49
N LEU A 97 -5.16 -0.78 1.62
CA LEU A 97 -4.88 -0.24 2.96
C LEU A 97 -3.63 -0.92 3.49
N CYS A 98 -2.53 -0.18 3.65
CA CYS A 98 -1.31 -0.69 4.28
C CYS A 98 -1.34 -0.41 5.78
N TRP A 99 -1.79 -1.34 6.60
CA TRP A 99 -1.70 -1.18 8.05
C TRP A 99 -0.31 -1.61 8.54
N GLY A 100 0.45 -0.70 9.16
CA GLY A 100 1.71 -1.00 9.83
C GLY A 100 1.68 -0.45 11.26
N GLY A 101 1.42 -1.32 12.23
CA GLY A 101 1.53 -0.99 13.65
C GLY A 101 2.98 -1.18 14.11
N GLY A 102 3.56 -0.12 14.69
CA GLY A 102 4.74 -0.18 15.55
C GLY A 102 4.35 0.13 16.98
#